data_AF-A0A5B2TXC2-F1
#
_entry.id   AF-A0A5B2TXC2-F1
#
_cell.length_a   1.000
_cell.length_b   1.000
_cell.length_c   1.000
_cell.angle_alpha   90.00
_cell.angle_beta   90.00
_cell.angle_gamma   90.00
#
_symmetry.space_group_name_H-M   'P 1'
#
loop_
_entity.id
_entity.type
_entity.pdbx_description
1 polymer ?
#
loop_
_entity_poly.entity_id
_entity_poly.type
_entity_poly.pdbx_seq_one_letter_code
_entity_poly.pdbx_strand_id
1 'polypeptide(L)'
;MTEKFYSDLDILLEEISKSNGYFFENESKYNFENDPDGLDSFQLKMGIINYALSQNLIRQPFTNETLLQITPTGLNVLKHGGWREYLNYKDKIEKRDNKQSELNLKISEFQIKTKWLPLILSIISLIFSLIALFK
;
A
#
# COMPACT_ATOMS: atom_id res chain seq x y z
N MET A 1 3.19 8.31 -15.76
CA MET A 1 4.31 7.56 -15.17
C MET A 1 4.61 6.39 -16.09
N THR A 2 5.85 6.25 -16.56
CA THR A 2 6.24 5.28 -17.61
C THR A 2 6.69 3.95 -17.00
N GLU A 3 6.69 2.85 -17.78
CA GLU A 3 7.21 1.55 -17.30
C GLU A 3 8.67 1.65 -16.85
N LYS A 4 9.48 2.46 -17.57
CA LYS A 4 10.86 2.75 -17.21
C LYS A 4 10.99 3.31 -15.79
N PHE A 5 10.11 4.23 -15.39
CA PHE A 5 10.12 4.79 -14.04
C PHE A 5 9.93 3.72 -12.95
N TYR A 6 8.99 2.80 -13.14
CA TYR A 6 8.76 1.72 -12.17
C TYR A 6 9.97 0.79 -12.07
N SER A 7 10.54 0.42 -13.23
CA SER A 7 11.75 -0.40 -13.27
C SER A 7 12.92 0.27 -12.55
N ASP A 8 13.16 1.55 -12.81
CA ASP A 8 14.27 2.30 -12.20
C ASP A 8 14.08 2.49 -10.69
N LEU A 9 12.83 2.68 -10.24
CA LEU A 9 12.49 2.71 -8.82
C LEU A 9 12.74 1.36 -8.15
N ASP A 10 12.34 0.25 -8.77
CA ASP A 10 12.53 -1.08 -8.21
C ASP A 10 14.02 -1.44 -8.09
N ILE A 11 14.81 -1.08 -9.11
CA ILE A 11 16.28 -1.20 -9.08
C ILE A 11 16.86 -0.39 -7.91
N LEU A 12 16.46 0.87 -7.75
CA LEU A 12 16.92 1.72 -6.65
C LEU A 12 16.60 1.08 -5.29
N LEU A 13 15.37 0.61 -5.09
CA LEU A 13 14.97 -0.03 -3.83
C LEU A 13 15.79 -1.30 -3.57
N GLU A 14 16.06 -2.11 -4.59
CA GLU A 14 16.86 -3.31 -4.47
C GLU A 14 18.32 -2.98 -4.10
N GLU A 15 18.92 -1.97 -4.72
CA GLU A 15 20.29 -1.50 -4.41
C GLU A 15 20.40 -1.02 -2.95
N ILE A 16 19.43 -0.24 -2.48
CA ILE A 16 19.40 0.23 -1.09
C ILE A 16 19.21 -0.95 -0.12
N SER A 17 18.36 -1.92 -0.48
CA SER A 17 18.08 -3.08 0.37
C SER A 17 19.31 -3.97 0.62
N LYS A 18 20.22 -4.06 -0.36
CA LYS A 18 21.44 -4.88 -0.29
C LYS A 18 22.57 -4.20 0.47
N SER A 19 22.60 -2.86 0.51
CA SER A 19 23.75 -2.09 0.99
C SER A 19 23.67 -1.66 2.47
N ASN A 20 22.58 -1.95 3.19
CA ASN A 20 22.31 -1.42 4.55
C ASN A 20 22.38 0.13 4.64
N GLY A 21 22.39 0.82 3.49
CA GLY A 21 22.66 2.24 3.38
C GLY A 21 23.29 2.58 2.03
N TYR A 22 22.56 3.26 1.16
CA TYR A 22 23.05 3.70 -0.15
C TYR A 22 23.53 5.14 -0.05
N PHE A 23 24.79 5.37 -0.43
CA PHE A 23 25.32 6.73 -0.57
C PHE A 23 25.09 7.21 -2.00
N PHE A 24 24.21 8.20 -2.18
CA PHE A 24 24.06 8.83 -3.50
C PHE A 24 25.09 9.95 -3.68
N GLU A 25 25.62 10.06 -4.90
CA GLU A 25 26.59 11.10 -5.22
C GLU A 25 25.90 12.47 -5.27
N ASN A 26 26.50 13.46 -4.60
CA ASN A 26 26.01 14.83 -4.57
C ASN A 26 26.27 15.54 -5.92
N GLU A 27 25.43 16.52 -6.27
CA GLU A 27 25.54 17.35 -7.49
C GLU A 27 26.95 17.91 -7.70
N SER A 28 27.67 18.23 -6.63
CA SER A 28 29.02 18.80 -6.65
C SER A 28 30.08 17.92 -7.33
N LYS A 29 29.78 16.64 -7.60
CA LYS A 29 30.68 15.71 -8.29
C LYS A 29 30.53 15.74 -9.82
N TYR A 30 29.44 16.29 -10.33
CA TYR A 30 29.14 16.32 -11.76
C TYR A 30 29.57 17.63 -12.38
N ASN A 31 30.37 17.56 -13.45
CA ASN A 31 30.78 18.73 -14.21
C ASN A 31 29.80 18.97 -15.38
N PHE A 32 28.60 19.44 -15.05
CA PHE A 32 27.46 19.55 -15.98
C PHE A 32 27.72 20.49 -17.18
N GLU A 33 28.72 21.38 -17.12
CA GLU A 33 29.12 22.22 -18.26
C GLU A 33 29.63 21.41 -19.47
N ASN A 34 30.16 20.21 -19.24
CA ASN A 34 30.77 19.39 -20.29
C ASN A 34 29.92 18.15 -20.67
N ASP A 35 28.81 17.90 -19.97
CA ASP A 35 27.96 16.73 -20.19
C ASP A 35 26.47 17.05 -19.88
N PRO A 36 25.76 17.63 -20.86
CA PRO A 36 24.33 17.95 -20.70
C PRO A 36 23.45 16.70 -20.59
N ASP A 37 23.84 15.56 -21.16
CA ASP A 37 23.11 14.28 -21.00
C ASP A 37 23.24 13.76 -19.55
N GLY A 38 24.37 14.04 -18.91
CA GLY A 38 24.61 13.82 -17.47
C GLY A 38 23.64 14.59 -16.57
N LEU A 39 23.22 15.80 -16.96
CA LEU A 39 22.25 16.60 -16.20
C LEU A 39 20.84 15.98 -16.24
N ASP A 40 20.38 15.57 -17.41
CA ASP A 40 19.05 14.96 -17.57
C ASP A 40 18.94 13.63 -16.81
N SER A 41 19.98 12.80 -16.87
CA SER A 41 20.03 11.54 -16.14
C SER A 41 20.04 11.74 -14.61
N PHE A 42 20.76 12.75 -14.13
CA PHE A 42 20.77 13.12 -12.71
C PHE A 42 19.39 13.60 -12.24
N GLN A 43 18.74 14.50 -12.99
CA GLN A 43 17.41 15.01 -12.65
C GLN A 43 16.36 13.89 -12.59
N LEU A 44 16.40 12.93 -13.53
CA LEU A 44 15.54 11.75 -13.52
C LEU A 44 15.75 10.92 -12.26
N LYS A 45 17.01 10.64 -11.89
CA LYS A 45 17.36 9.88 -10.69
C LYS A 45 16.88 10.59 -9.41
N MET A 46 17.07 11.91 -9.33
CA MET A 46 16.55 12.70 -8.22
C MET A 46 15.03 12.71 -8.16
N GLY A 47 14.35 12.74 -9.31
CA GLY A 47 12.90 12.57 -9.38
C GLY A 47 12.42 11.26 -8.76
N ILE A 48 13.11 10.16 -9.05
CA ILE A 48 12.81 8.84 -8.47
C ILE A 48 13.08 8.82 -6.96
N ILE A 49 14.21 9.36 -6.50
CA ILE A 49 14.56 9.44 -5.08
C ILE A 49 13.53 10.27 -4.31
N ASN A 50 13.18 11.46 -4.81
CA ASN A 50 12.19 12.33 -4.20
C ASN A 50 10.82 11.67 -4.14
N TYR A 51 10.43 10.96 -5.22
CA TYR A 51 9.21 10.18 -5.21
C TYR A 51 9.24 9.07 -4.14
N ALA A 52 10.32 8.30 -4.07
CA ALA A 52 10.48 7.23 -3.09
C ALA A 52 10.46 7.76 -1.64
N LEU A 53 11.03 8.94 -1.38
CA LEU A 53 10.95 9.64 -0.09
C LEU A 53 9.49 10.05 0.21
N SER A 54 8.80 10.65 -0.76
CA SER A 54 7.39 11.08 -0.60
C SER A 54 6.45 9.93 -0.28
N GLN A 55 6.73 8.74 -0.84
CA GLN A 55 5.96 7.52 -0.63
C GLN A 55 6.45 6.73 0.60
N ASN A 56 7.40 7.27 1.36
CA ASN A 56 8.00 6.62 2.52
C ASN A 56 8.56 5.22 2.21
N LEU A 57 9.09 5.01 1.01
CA LEU A 57 9.74 3.76 0.59
C LEU A 57 11.20 3.73 1.03
N ILE A 58 11.82 4.91 1.06
CA ILE A 58 13.15 5.16 1.56
C ILE A 58 13.11 6.31 2.55
N ARG A 59 14.14 6.44 3.37
CA ARG A 59 14.32 7.55 4.31
C ARG A 59 15.75 8.06 4.23
N GLN A 60 15.91 9.33 4.51
CA GLN A 60 17.19 10.03 4.58
C GLN A 60 17.43 10.44 6.04
N PRO A 61 18.47 9.93 6.72
CA PRO A 61 18.77 10.33 8.10
C PRO A 61 19.22 11.80 8.17
N PHE A 62 18.75 12.54 9.18
CA PHE A 62 19.16 13.93 9.40
C PHE A 62 20.67 14.12 9.58
N THR A 63 21.37 13.08 10.06
CA THR A 63 22.82 13.12 10.29
C THR A 63 23.63 13.00 9.01
N ASN A 64 23.03 12.54 7.91
CA ASN A 64 23.72 12.35 6.65
C ASN A 64 22.77 12.48 5.46
N GLU A 65 22.85 13.62 4.79
CA GLU A 65 22.01 13.93 3.64
C GLU A 65 22.33 13.08 2.40
N THR A 66 23.48 12.40 2.31
CA THR A 66 23.79 11.53 1.17
C THR A 66 23.40 10.07 1.40
N LEU A 67 22.98 9.72 2.62
CA LEU A 67 22.63 8.36 2.98
C LEU A 67 21.13 8.11 2.79
N LEU A 68 20.79 7.09 2.01
CA LEU A 68 19.44 6.57 1.85
C LEU A 68 19.32 5.21 2.50
N GLN A 69 18.24 5.01 3.25
CA GLN A 69 17.92 3.74 3.89
C GLN A 69 16.54 3.27 3.45
N ILE A 70 16.39 1.97 3.25
CA ILE A 70 15.09 1.39 2.94
C ILE A 70 14.19 1.39 4.17
N THR A 71 12.91 1.70 4.00
CA THR A 71 11.92 1.62 5.08
C THR A 71 11.27 0.23 5.10
N PRO A 72 10.52 -0.12 6.17
CA PRO A 72 9.68 -1.31 6.15
C PRO A 72 8.68 -1.33 4.98
N THR A 73 8.18 -0.16 4.57
CA THR A 73 7.29 -0.04 3.40
C THR A 73 8.04 -0.39 2.12
N GLY A 74 9.23 0.15 1.90
CA GLY A 74 10.06 -0.18 0.73
C GLY A 74 10.43 -1.67 0.68
N LEU A 75 10.74 -2.29 1.82
CA LEU A 75 10.95 -3.73 1.90
C LEU A 75 9.68 -4.52 1.54
N ASN A 76 8.52 -4.05 1.97
CA ASN A 76 7.25 -4.70 1.63
C ASN A 76 6.95 -4.59 0.14
N VAL A 77 7.30 -3.47 -0.50
CA VAL A 77 7.21 -3.29 -1.95
C VAL A 77 8.03 -4.35 -2.69
N LEU A 78 9.31 -4.51 -2.30
CA LEU A 78 10.18 -5.54 -2.90
C LEU A 78 9.61 -6.96 -2.73
N LYS A 79 9.03 -7.27 -1.57
CA LYS A 79 8.38 -8.58 -1.33
C LYS A 79 7.18 -8.85 -2.23
N HIS A 80 6.51 -7.81 -2.71
CA HIS A 80 5.37 -7.93 -3.62
C HIS A 80 5.79 -7.92 -5.10
N GLY A 81 7.09 -7.91 -5.39
CA GLY A 81 7.63 -7.98 -6.75
C GLY A 81 7.83 -6.62 -7.43
N GLY A 82 7.77 -5.51 -6.67
CA GLY A 82 7.98 -4.17 -7.20
C GLY A 82 6.86 -3.18 -6.85
N TRP A 83 7.08 -1.91 -7.16
CA TRP A 83 6.17 -0.83 -6.79
C TRP A 83 4.80 -0.95 -7.47
N ARG A 84 4.77 -1.32 -8.75
CA ARG A 84 3.52 -1.45 -9.50
C ARG A 84 2.66 -2.58 -8.94
N GLU A 85 3.26 -3.72 -8.65
CA GLU A 85 2.62 -4.91 -8.11
C GLU A 85 2.10 -4.64 -6.69
N TYR A 86 2.88 -3.89 -5.89
CA TYR A 86 2.45 -3.42 -4.58
C TYR A 86 1.24 -2.47 -4.65
N LEU A 87 1.21 -1.54 -5.60
CA LEU A 87 0.05 -0.66 -5.82
C LEU A 87 -1.20 -1.46 -6.21
N ASN A 88 -1.05 -2.43 -7.10
CA ASN A 88 -2.15 -3.33 -7.49
C ASN A 88 -2.66 -4.16 -6.30
N TYR A 89 -1.75 -4.60 -5.43
CA TYR A 89 -2.11 -5.30 -4.20
C TYR A 89 -2.89 -4.39 -3.24
N LYS A 90 -2.44 -3.15 -3.03
CA LYS A 90 -3.16 -2.15 -2.22
C LYS A 90 -4.57 -1.88 -2.72
N ASP A 91 -4.72 -1.62 -4.03
CA ASP A 91 -6.02 -1.35 -4.64
C ASP A 91 -6.99 -2.54 -4.46
N LYS A 92 -6.49 -3.78 -4.54
CA LYS A 92 -7.32 -4.98 -4.27
C LYS A 92 -7.79 -5.05 -2.81
N ILE A 93 -6.93 -4.70 -1.84
CA ILE A 93 -7.31 -4.66 -0.43
C ILE A 93 -8.36 -3.57 -0.21
N GLU A 94 -8.12 -2.37 -0.70
CA GLU A 94 -9.04 -1.24 -0.53
C GLU A 94 -10.42 -1.55 -1.12
N LYS A 95 -10.47 -2.15 -2.32
CA LYS A 95 -11.73 -2.61 -2.93
C LYS A 95 -12.45 -3.66 -2.08
N ARG A 96 -11.69 -4.58 -1.47
CA ARG A 96 -12.26 -5.59 -0.57
C ARG A 96 -12.84 -4.94 0.69
N ASP A 97 -12.12 -4.00 1.29
CA ASP A 97 -12.51 -3.33 2.53
C ASP A 97 -13.73 -2.41 2.31
N ASN A 98 -13.78 -1.72 1.17
CA ASN A 98 -14.94 -0.94 0.75
C ASN A 98 -16.16 -1.85 0.57
N LYS A 99 -16.01 -2.98 -0.14
CA LYS A 99 -17.09 -3.95 -0.32
C LYS A 99 -17.56 -4.54 1.01
N GLN A 100 -16.64 -4.84 1.93
CA GLN A 100 -16.99 -5.32 3.26
C GLN A 100 -17.76 -4.26 4.07
N SER A 101 -17.33 -3.00 3.97
CA SER A 101 -18.01 -1.87 4.62
C SER A 101 -19.44 -1.69 4.09
N GLU A 102 -19.63 -1.76 2.77
CA GLU A 102 -20.97 -1.71 2.15
C GLU A 102 -21.86 -2.87 2.61
N LEU A 103 -21.32 -4.09 2.68
CA LEU A 103 -22.07 -5.25 3.15
C LEU A 103 -22.47 -5.10 4.62
N ASN A 104 -21.57 -4.60 5.47
CA ASN A 104 -21.86 -4.34 6.87
C ASN A 104 -22.96 -3.28 7.04
N LEU A 105 -22.94 -2.22 6.24
CA LEU A 105 -24.01 -1.23 6.22
C LEU A 105 -25.36 -1.85 5.81
N LYS A 106 -25.39 -2.64 4.73
CA LYS A 106 -26.61 -3.34 4.28
C LYS A 106 -27.14 -4.30 5.34
N ILE A 107 -26.27 -5.05 6.01
CA ILE A 107 -26.66 -5.96 7.11
C ILE A 107 -27.24 -5.15 8.26
N SER A 108 -26.60 -4.05 8.65
CA SER A 108 -27.09 -3.18 9.72
C SER A 108 -28.46 -2.60 9.40
N GLU A 109 -28.66 -2.09 8.18
CA GLU A 109 -29.96 -1.61 7.70
C GLU A 109 -31.03 -2.72 7.70
N PHE A 110 -30.66 -3.93 7.26
CA PHE A 110 -31.56 -5.08 7.26
C PHE A 110 -31.96 -5.47 8.68
N GLN A 111 -31.01 -5.53 9.62
CA GLN A 111 -31.27 -5.80 11.03
C GLN A 111 -32.19 -4.74 11.64
N ILE A 112 -32.01 -3.46 11.29
CA ILE A 112 -32.88 -2.38 11.74
C ILE A 112 -34.31 -2.54 11.20
N LYS A 113 -34.47 -2.92 9.93
CA LYS A 113 -35.78 -3.15 9.32
C LYS A 113 -36.47 -4.41 9.87
N THR A 114 -35.69 -5.44 10.20
CA THR A 114 -36.19 -6.76 10.62
C THR A 114 -36.01 -7.04 12.11
N LYS A 115 -35.95 -6.00 12.96
CA LYS A 115 -35.76 -6.13 14.42
C LYS A 115 -36.73 -7.12 15.09
N TRP A 116 -37.94 -7.26 14.56
CA TRP A 116 -39.00 -8.12 15.10
C TRP A 116 -38.91 -9.58 14.63
N LEU A 117 -38.13 -9.85 13.59
CA LEU A 117 -38.05 -11.16 12.94
C LEU A 117 -37.50 -12.25 13.90
N PRO A 118 -36.46 -11.98 14.73
CA PRO A 118 -36.04 -12.91 15.78
C PRO A 118 -37.14 -13.22 16.80
N LEU A 119 -37.94 -12.22 17.17
CA LEU A 119 -39.04 -12.37 18.12
C LEU A 119 -40.18 -13.21 17.52
N ILE A 120 -40.53 -12.97 16.26
CA ILE A 120 -41.51 -13.79 15.52
C ILE A 120 -41.04 -15.24 15.43
N LEU A 121 -39.79 -15.48 15.07
CA LEU A 121 -39.20 -16.83 15.01
C LEU A 121 -39.23 -17.52 16.38
N SER A 122 -38.92 -16.80 17.46
CA SER A 122 -38.95 -17.32 18.82
C SER A 122 -40.37 -17.72 19.24
N ILE A 123 -41.38 -16.89 18.95
CA ILE A 123 -42.78 -17.22 19.25
C ILE A 123 -43.25 -18.44 18.46
N ILE A 124 -42.90 -18.53 17.18
CA ILE A 124 -43.23 -19.70 16.33
C ILE A 124 -42.61 -20.98 16.91
N SER A 125 -41.33 -20.92 17.31
CA SER A 125 -40.63 -22.03 17.96
C SER A 125 -41.33 -22.48 19.25
N LEU A 126 -41.80 -21.54 20.05
CA LEU A 126 -42.47 -21.82 21.32
C LEU A 126 -43.83 -22.49 21.08
N ILE A 127 -44.59 -22.02 20.08
CA ILE A 127 -45.85 -22.64 19.66
C ILE A 127 -45.62 -24.08 19.18
N PHE A 128 -44.61 -24.33 18.34
CA PHE A 128 -44.28 -25.68 17.90
C PHE A 128 -43.88 -26.60 19.06
N SER A 129 -43.11 -26.10 20.03
CA SER A 129 -42.74 -26.86 21.21
C SER A 129 -43.95 -27.22 22.08
N LEU A 130 -44.92 -26.30 22.23
CA LEU A 130 -46.16 -26.59 22.95
C LEU A 130 -46.99 -27.64 22.23
N ILE A 131 -47.17 -27.52 20.90
CA ILE A 131 -47.88 -28.52 20.10
C ILE A 131 -47.24 -29.90 20.23
N ALA A 132 -45.90 -29.97 20.24
CA ALA A 132 -45.18 -31.23 20.41
C ALA A 132 -45.33 -31.86 21.80
N LEU A 133 -45.57 -31.07 22.85
CA LEU A 133 -45.80 -31.56 24.21
C LEU A 133 -47.21 -32.13 24.41
N PHE A 134 -48.19 -31.63 23.67
CA PHE A 134 -49.60 -32.04 23.77
C PHE A 134 -49.99 -33.12 22.74
N LYS A 135 -49.02 -33.63 21.97
CA LYS A 135 -49.22 -34.68 20.96
C LYS A 135 -48.42 -35.91 21.32
#